data_AF-A0A662V8N1-F1
#
_entry.id   AF-A0A662V8N1-F1
#
_cell.length_a   1.000
_cell.length_b   1.000
_cell.length_c   1.000
_cell.angle_alpha   90.00
_cell.angle_beta   90.00
_cell.angle_gamma   90.00
#
_symmetry.space_group_name_H-M   'P 1'
#
loop_
_entity.id
_entity.type
_entity.pdbx_description
1 polymer ?
#
loop_
_entity_poly.entity_id
_entity_poly.type
_entity_poly.pdbx_seq_one_letter_code
_entity_poly.pdbx_strand_id
1 'polypeptide(L)'
;METSNQYLKFLDSLLAKPSIGAIGKTGLWRTFKPIYYRDKCIRCLLCWLYCPENAIDVNEDKTIAIDYDYCKGCGICASICPKKAIEMIVESE
;
A
#
# COMPACT_ATOMS: atom_id res chain seq x y z
N MET A 1 -6.78 18.45 14.02
CA MET A 1 -6.83 17.61 12.80
C MET A 1 -5.74 17.97 11.81
N GLU A 2 -5.42 19.25 11.59
CA GLU A 2 -4.29 19.68 10.73
C GLU A 2 -2.92 19.10 11.13
N THR A 3 -2.60 19.10 12.42
CA THR A 3 -1.29 18.62 12.93
C THR A 3 -1.05 17.13 12.66
N SER A 4 -2.11 16.29 12.70
CA SER A 4 -2.01 14.85 12.40
C SER A 4 -1.73 14.61 10.92
N ASN A 5 -2.27 15.43 10.01
CA ASN A 5 -1.98 15.32 8.59
C ASN A 5 -0.58 15.83 8.24
N GLN A 6 -0.10 16.85 8.95
CA GLN A 6 1.25 17.35 8.78
C GLN A 6 2.30 16.31 9.21
N TYR A 7 2.05 15.59 10.30
CA TYR A 7 2.94 14.51 10.75
C TYR A 7 2.95 13.32 9.78
N LEU A 8 1.80 12.93 9.22
CA LEU A 8 1.75 11.87 8.20
C LEU A 8 2.50 12.26 6.93
N LYS A 9 2.36 13.50 6.46
CA LYS A 9 3.12 14.03 5.32
C LYS A 9 4.63 14.03 5.61
N PHE A 10 5.02 14.41 6.82
CA PHE A 10 6.42 14.35 7.24
C PHE A 10 6.94 12.91 7.27
N LEU A 11 6.21 11.96 7.87
CA LEU A 11 6.62 10.55 7.87
C LEU A 11 6.73 9.99 6.46
N ASP A 12 5.77 10.28 5.58
CA ASP A 12 5.80 9.81 4.20
C ASP A 12 7.03 10.35 3.44
N SER A 13 7.48 11.57 3.77
CA SER A 13 8.70 12.16 3.21
C SER A 13 10.00 11.46 3.65
N LEU A 14 9.96 10.69 4.75
CA LEU A 14 11.12 9.94 5.26
C LEU A 14 11.21 8.53 4.67
N LEU A 15 10.16 8.06 4.00
CA LEU A 15 10.12 6.73 3.39
C LEU A 15 10.63 6.81 1.94
N ALA A 16 11.46 5.85 1.55
CA ALA A 16 11.86 5.71 0.15
C ALA A 16 10.63 5.42 -0.72
N LYS A 17 10.49 6.10 -1.86
CA LYS A 17 9.42 5.87 -2.84
C LYS A 17 9.97 5.09 -4.03
N PRO A 18 9.16 4.24 -4.68
CA PRO A 18 9.59 3.49 -5.84
C PRO A 18 9.88 4.42 -7.02
N SER A 19 10.79 4.01 -7.90
CA SER A 19 11.17 4.74 -9.10
C SER A 19 11.23 3.80 -10.31
N ILE A 20 11.22 4.37 -11.51
CA ILE A 20 11.28 3.60 -12.75
C ILE A 20 12.64 2.91 -12.83
N GLY A 21 12.63 1.57 -12.88
CA GLY A 21 13.84 0.77 -13.03
C GLY A 21 14.22 0.53 -14.49
N ALA A 22 15.29 -0.23 -14.71
CA ALA A 22 15.80 -0.55 -16.05
C ALA A 22 14.78 -1.26 -16.97
N ILE A 23 13.81 -1.97 -16.37
CA ILE A 23 12.74 -2.70 -17.08
C ILE A 23 11.36 -2.04 -16.89
N GLY A 24 11.32 -0.75 -16.56
CA GLY A 24 10.08 -0.01 -16.35
C GLY A 24 9.58 -0.05 -14.90
N LYS A 25 8.27 0.09 -14.72
CA LYS A 25 7.61 0.06 -13.41
C LYS A 25 7.42 -1.37 -12.92
N THR A 26 7.47 -1.59 -11.60
CA THR A 26 7.51 -2.93 -11.00
C THR A 26 6.13 -3.61 -10.90
N GLY A 27 5.05 -2.94 -11.28
CA GLY A 27 3.68 -3.47 -11.24
C GLY A 27 3.43 -4.67 -12.14
N LEU A 28 4.21 -4.83 -13.22
CA LEU A 28 4.12 -5.98 -14.13
C LEU A 28 4.61 -7.30 -13.50
N TRP A 29 5.17 -7.26 -12.28
CA TRP A 29 5.75 -8.46 -11.65
C TRP A 29 4.71 -9.30 -10.89
N ARG A 30 3.46 -8.84 -10.81
CA ARG A 30 2.43 -9.50 -10.02
C ARG A 30 1.91 -10.77 -10.70
N THR A 31 1.82 -11.83 -9.91
CA THR A 31 0.89 -12.95 -10.16
C THR A 31 -0.43 -12.78 -9.40
N PHE A 32 -0.37 -12.09 -8.25
CA PHE A 32 -1.52 -11.79 -7.39
C PHE A 32 -1.56 -10.30 -7.07
N LYS A 33 -2.77 -9.74 -6.91
CA LYS A 33 -2.97 -8.36 -6.45
C LYS A 33 -3.75 -8.29 -5.13
N PRO A 34 -3.38 -7.35 -4.23
CA PRO A 34 -4.15 -7.07 -3.03
C PRO A 34 -5.43 -6.28 -3.36
N ILE A 35 -6.59 -6.73 -2.88
CA ILE A 35 -7.85 -5.99 -2.92
C ILE A 35 -8.14 -5.42 -1.53
N TYR A 36 -8.37 -4.11 -1.46
CA TYR A 36 -8.62 -3.39 -0.22
C TYR A 36 -10.13 -3.25 0.07
N TYR A 37 -10.58 -3.83 1.19
CA TYR A 37 -11.95 -3.74 1.71
C TYR A 37 -12.07 -2.64 2.76
N ARG A 38 -12.57 -1.47 2.34
CA ARG A 38 -12.65 -0.27 3.19
C ARG A 38 -13.52 -0.45 4.43
N ASP A 39 -14.61 -1.21 4.32
CA ASP A 39 -15.56 -1.52 5.38
C ASP A 39 -14.94 -2.31 6.55
N LYS A 40 -13.93 -3.14 6.27
CA LYS A 40 -13.21 -3.93 7.28
C LYS A 40 -12.04 -3.17 7.93
N CYS A 41 -11.62 -2.05 7.34
CA CYS A 41 -10.38 -1.38 7.69
C CYS A 41 -10.53 -0.47 8.93
N ILE A 42 -9.70 -0.72 9.94
CA ILE A 42 -9.61 0.11 11.15
C ILE A 42 -8.56 1.23 11.06
N ARG A 43 -7.98 1.46 9.87
CA ARG A 43 -7.03 2.56 9.59
C ARG A 43 -5.79 2.57 10.49
N CYS A 44 -5.28 1.39 10.83
CA CYS A 44 -4.07 1.22 11.64
C CYS A 44 -2.76 1.49 10.88
N LEU A 45 -2.81 1.59 9.55
CA LEU A 45 -1.69 1.89 8.65
C LEU A 45 -0.50 0.90 8.70
N LEU A 46 -0.66 -0.29 9.30
CA LEU A 46 0.38 -1.32 9.28
C LEU A 46 0.74 -1.76 7.85
N CYS A 47 -0.26 -1.90 6.96
CA CYS A 47 0.00 -2.25 5.56
C CYS A 47 0.87 -1.20 4.84
N TRP A 48 0.63 0.09 5.09
CA TRP A 48 1.45 1.19 4.57
C TRP A 48 2.88 1.10 5.11
N LEU A 49 3.03 1.00 6.43
CA LEU A 49 4.35 0.97 7.09
C LEU A 49 5.21 -0.23 6.67
N TYR A 50 4.59 -1.41 6.48
CA TYR A 50 5.29 -2.65 6.17
C TYR A 50 5.40 -2.95 4.67
N CYS A 51 4.90 -2.08 3.78
CA CYS A 51 5.06 -2.27 2.35
C CYS A 51 6.54 -2.04 1.97
N PRO A 52 7.30 -3.07 1.57
CA PRO A 52 8.73 -2.91 1.30
C PRO A 52 9.00 -2.06 0.04
N GLU A 53 8.01 -1.97 -0.86
CA GLU A 53 8.07 -1.17 -2.08
C GLU A 53 7.55 0.26 -1.87
N ASN A 54 6.93 0.54 -0.72
CA ASN A 54 6.17 1.77 -0.49
C ASN A 54 5.16 2.07 -1.63
N ALA A 55 4.44 1.03 -2.06
CA ALA A 55 3.40 1.08 -3.10
C ALA A 55 1.98 1.24 -2.50
N ILE A 56 1.88 1.79 -1.30
CA ILE A 56 0.62 2.07 -0.61
C ILE A 56 0.67 3.53 -0.19
N ASP A 57 -0.30 4.32 -0.60
CA ASP A 57 -0.45 5.71 -0.17
C ASP A 57 -1.54 5.83 0.89
N VAL A 58 -1.45 6.88 1.70
CA VAL A 58 -2.41 7.16 2.78
C VAL A 58 -3.19 8.42 2.45
N ASN A 59 -4.51 8.28 2.35
CA ASN A 59 -5.44 9.38 2.13
C ASN A 59 -5.64 10.20 3.42
N GLU A 60 -6.21 11.41 3.29
CA GLU A 60 -6.44 12.31 4.43
C GLU A 60 -7.33 11.70 5.53
N ASP A 61 -8.26 10.82 5.16
CA ASP A 61 -9.13 10.13 6.10
C ASP A 61 -8.50 8.86 6.73
N LYS A 62 -7.21 8.63 6.45
CA LYS A 62 -6.40 7.45 6.82
C LYS A 62 -6.85 6.13 6.15
N THR A 63 -7.65 6.20 5.09
CA THR A 63 -7.77 5.08 4.17
C THR A 63 -6.53 4.97 3.30
N ILE A 64 -6.38 3.85 2.60
CA ILE A 64 -5.21 3.61 1.76
C ILE A 64 -5.61 3.56 0.29
N ALA A 65 -4.65 3.89 -0.58
CA ALA A 65 -4.68 3.57 -2.00
C ALA A 65 -3.47 2.67 -2.31
N ILE A 66 -3.65 1.69 -3.19
CA ILE A 66 -2.55 0.80 -3.61
C ILE A 66 -2.11 1.26 -4.99
N ASP A 67 -0.82 1.57 -5.13
CA ASP A 67 -0.23 1.90 -6.41
C ASP A 67 0.08 0.60 -7.18
N TYR A 68 -0.84 0.21 -8.08
CA TYR A 68 -0.66 -0.96 -8.93
C TYR A 68 0.36 -0.77 -10.05
N ASP A 69 0.91 0.43 -10.24
CA ASP A 69 2.03 0.60 -11.17
C ASP A 69 3.35 0.08 -10.58
N TYR A 70 3.46 0.01 -9.25
CA TYR A 70 4.66 -0.48 -8.56
C TYR A 70 4.41 -1.66 -7.60
N CYS A 71 3.17 -1.95 -7.22
CA CYS A 71 2.87 -3.07 -6.32
C CYS A 71 3.35 -4.40 -6.92
N LYS A 72 4.24 -5.11 -6.24
CA LYS A 72 4.77 -6.41 -6.69
C LYS A 72 3.89 -7.61 -6.29
N GLY A 73 2.81 -7.38 -5.55
CA GLY A 73 1.88 -8.46 -5.20
C GLY A 73 2.41 -9.44 -4.15
N CYS A 74 3.37 -9.01 -3.31
CA CYS A 74 4.06 -9.89 -2.35
C CYS A 74 3.19 -10.40 -1.18
N GLY A 75 2.02 -9.82 -0.95
CA GLY A 75 1.08 -10.27 0.09
C GLY A 75 1.39 -9.86 1.53
N ILE A 76 2.48 -9.13 1.79
CA ILE A 76 2.84 -8.66 3.15
C ILE A 76 1.71 -7.81 3.76
N CYS A 77 1.12 -6.91 2.97
CA CYS A 77 0.01 -6.05 3.42
C CYS A 77 -1.22 -6.86 3.87
N ALA A 78 -1.54 -7.97 3.18
CA ALA A 78 -2.61 -8.89 3.56
C ALA A 78 -2.23 -9.67 4.83
N SER A 79 -1.00 -10.19 4.89
CA SER A 79 -0.50 -10.97 6.03
C SER A 79 -0.47 -10.18 7.34
N ILE A 80 -0.07 -8.91 7.30
CA ILE A 80 0.06 -8.07 8.51
C ILE A 80 -1.29 -7.47 8.94
N CYS A 81 -2.32 -7.50 8.08
CA CYS A 81 -3.59 -6.84 8.38
C CYS A 81 -4.35 -7.59 9.49
N PRO A 82 -4.52 -7.01 10.70
CA PRO A 82 -5.17 -7.71 11.81
C PRO A 82 -6.67 -7.93 11.58
N LYS A 83 -7.27 -7.16 10.66
CA LYS A 83 -8.70 -7.22 10.32
C LYS A 83 -8.99 -7.98 9.03
N LYS A 84 -7.96 -8.53 8.35
CA LYS A 84 -8.11 -9.17 7.04
C LYS A 84 -8.88 -8.28 6.06
N ALA A 85 -8.58 -6.97 6.08
CA ALA A 85 -9.18 -5.96 5.21
C ALA A 85 -8.50 -5.90 3.84
N ILE A 86 -7.51 -6.76 3.59
CA ILE A 86 -6.82 -6.90 2.31
C ILE A 86 -6.81 -8.39 1.95
N GLU A 87 -7.26 -8.73 0.76
CA GLU A 87 -7.26 -10.10 0.21
C GLU A 87 -6.39 -10.17 -1.03
N MET A 88 -5.64 -11.25 -1.20
CA MET A 88 -4.84 -11.48 -2.40
C MET A 88 -5.66 -12.28 -3.41
N ILE A 89 -5.88 -11.73 -4.60
CA ILE A 89 -6.55 -12.42 -5.72
C ILE A 89 -5.57 -12.61 -6.88
N VAL A 90 -5.82 -13.57 -7.76
CA VAL A 90 -5.04 -13.73 -8.99
C VAL A 90 -5.17 -12.46 -9.83
N GLU A 91 -4.04 -11.97 -10.35
CA GLU A 91 -4.05 -10.89 -11.34
C GLU A 91 -4.54 -11.49 -12.66
N SER A 92 -5.81 -11.25 -13.00
CA SER A 92 -6.34 -11.49 -14.33
C SER A 92 -6.08 -10.26 -15.21
N GLU A 93 -5.73 -10.50 -16.48
CA GLU A 93 -5.58 -9.47 -17.51
C GLU A 93 -6.77 -8.51 -17.61
#